data_AF-A0A3P7DXM0-F1
#
_entry.id   AF-A0A3P7DXM0-F1
#
_cell.length_a   1.000
_cell.length_b   1.000
_cell.length_c   1.000
_cell.angle_alpha   90.00
_cell.angle_beta   90.00
_cell.angle_gamma   90.00
#
_symmetry.space_group_name_H-M   'P 1'
#
loop_
_entity.id
_entity.type
_entity.pdbx_description
1 polymer ?
#
loop_
_entity_poly.entity_id
_entity_poly.type
_entity_poly.pdbx_seq_one_letter_code
_entity_poly.pdbx_strand_id
1 'polypeptide(L)'
;MGIVELITAGLSSMDFNRWHTFQCYLKTLDGQAAEDSVHIQCIPSTCQKTFFPNVTEFTVQIGERDYSALTRLMDYSVDAQTLFSLDKIELFRVHFISTIETQLRGSCFTQEERFSRKRTSKHLQNFKKWIGTANLGERYCQQYS
;
A
#
# COMPACT_ATOMS: atom_id res chain seq x y z
N MET A 1 -0.76 3.40 -7.62
CA MET A 1 -0.32 3.82 -6.26
C MET A 1 0.84 4.83 -6.39
N GLY A 2 0.55 6.14 -6.43
CA GLY A 2 1.55 7.12 -6.92
C GLY A 2 2.24 7.97 -5.86
N ILE A 3 1.48 8.58 -4.95
CA ILE A 3 2.01 9.66 -4.10
C ILE A 3 2.54 9.12 -2.77
N VAL A 4 1.79 8.26 -2.07
CA VAL A 4 2.24 7.71 -0.77
C VAL A 4 3.49 6.85 -0.92
N GLU A 5 3.58 6.06 -1.99
CA GLU A 5 4.77 5.26 -2.28
C GLU A 5 5.98 6.16 -2.58
N LEU A 6 5.79 7.23 -3.36
CA LEU A 6 6.84 8.21 -3.64
C LEU A 6 7.32 8.94 -2.37
N ILE A 7 6.40 9.37 -1.50
CA ILE A 7 6.74 10.03 -0.23
C ILE A 7 7.51 9.06 0.65
N THR A 8 7.05 7.81 0.77
CA THR A 8 7.71 6.79 1.60
C THR A 8 9.11 6.48 1.07
N ALA A 9 9.28 6.35 -0.25
CA ALA A 9 10.59 6.22 -0.87
C ALA A 9 11.50 7.42 -0.60
N GLY A 10 10.97 8.64 -0.68
CA GLY A 10 11.71 9.87 -0.38
C GLY A 10 12.13 10.03 1.09
N LEU A 11 11.45 9.36 2.02
CA LEU A 11 11.80 9.32 3.45
C LEU A 11 12.74 8.17 3.82
N SER A 12 12.98 7.26 2.88
CA SER A 12 13.87 6.11 3.06
C SER A 12 15.33 6.44 2.76
N SER A 13 16.23 5.48 2.96
CA SER A 13 17.63 5.59 2.54
C SER A 13 17.84 5.44 1.02
N MET A 14 16.75 5.28 0.25
CA MET A 14 16.79 4.93 -1.15
C MET A 14 17.01 6.17 -2.03
N ASP A 15 17.91 6.08 -3.01
CA ASP A 15 18.04 7.12 -4.02
C ASP A 15 16.89 7.06 -5.04
N PHE A 16 16.44 8.23 -5.50
CA PHE A 16 15.31 8.32 -6.44
C PHE A 16 15.59 7.66 -7.79
N ASN A 17 16.85 7.55 -8.22
CA ASN A 17 17.20 6.88 -9.47
C ASN A 17 16.94 5.37 -9.38
N ARG A 18 17.36 4.74 -8.27
CA ARG A 18 17.03 3.35 -7.95
C ARG A 18 15.53 3.17 -7.81
N TRP A 19 14.81 4.14 -7.21
CA TRP A 19 13.36 4.04 -7.03
C TRP A 19 12.65 4.07 -8.37
N HIS A 20 13.03 5.02 -9.23
CA HIS A 20 12.51 5.12 -10.57
C HIS A 20 12.80 3.86 -11.40
N THR A 21 14.02 3.31 -11.32
CA THR A 21 14.39 2.07 -12.00
C THR A 21 13.52 0.90 -11.54
N PHE A 22 13.29 0.81 -10.23
CA PHE A 22 12.41 -0.20 -9.64
C PHE A 22 10.96 -0.05 -10.14
N GLN A 23 10.41 1.17 -10.16
CA GLN A 23 9.08 1.44 -10.71
C GLN A 23 8.99 1.09 -12.21
N CYS A 24 10.03 1.36 -12.99
CA CYS A 24 10.10 0.95 -14.40
C CYS A 24 10.06 -0.58 -14.55
N TYR A 25 10.75 -1.31 -13.67
CA TYR A 25 10.71 -2.77 -13.66
C TYR A 25 9.31 -3.28 -13.27
N LEU A 26 8.68 -2.74 -12.24
CA LEU A 26 7.32 -3.13 -11.85
C LEU A 26 6.32 -2.92 -13.00
N LYS A 27 6.46 -1.83 -13.76
CA LYS A 27 5.64 -1.58 -14.95
C LYS A 27 5.75 -2.67 -16.02
N THR A 28 6.88 -3.36 -16.15
CA THR A 28 7.00 -4.46 -17.11
C THR A 28 6.24 -5.72 -16.68
N LEU A 29 5.86 -5.80 -15.40
CA LEU A 29 5.07 -6.89 -14.83
C LEU A 29 3.56 -6.62 -14.90
N ASP A 30 3.11 -5.39 -15.21
CA ASP A 30 1.71 -4.98 -15.39
C ASP A 30 0.72 -5.56 -14.33
N GLY A 31 1.07 -5.44 -13.05
CA GLY A 31 0.19 -5.89 -11.97
C GLY A 31 0.01 -7.41 -11.89
N GLN A 32 0.79 -8.20 -12.63
CA GLN A 32 0.72 -9.67 -12.60
C GLN A 32 1.23 -10.23 -11.26
N ALA A 33 0.90 -11.49 -10.96
CA ALA A 33 1.29 -12.15 -9.71
C ALA A 33 2.81 -12.20 -9.48
N ALA A 34 3.62 -12.14 -10.54
CA ALA A 34 5.07 -12.05 -10.45
C ALA A 34 5.54 -10.80 -9.68
N GLU A 35 4.79 -9.71 -9.76
CA GLU A 35 5.09 -8.46 -9.06
C GLU A 35 5.08 -8.63 -7.53
N ASP A 36 4.31 -9.58 -6.99
CA ASP A 36 4.21 -9.83 -5.55
C ASP A 36 5.47 -10.39 -4.92
N SER A 37 6.37 -10.92 -5.75
CA SER A 37 7.65 -11.50 -5.33
C SER A 37 8.81 -10.51 -5.47
N VAL A 38 8.53 -9.31 -6.00
CA VAL A 38 9.53 -8.29 -6.28
C VAL A 38 9.59 -7.33 -5.12
N HIS A 39 10.70 -7.40 -4.40
CA HIS A 39 10.94 -6.60 -3.20
C HIS A 39 12.17 -5.72 -3.37
N ILE A 40 12.17 -4.63 -2.60
CA ILE A 40 13.36 -3.81 -2.42
C ILE A 40 13.80 -3.80 -0.97
N GLN A 41 15.10 -3.69 -0.75
CA GLN A 41 15.65 -3.59 0.59
C GLN A 41 16.33 -2.24 0.74
N CYS A 42 15.81 -1.46 1.69
CA CYS A 42 16.39 -0.21 2.16
C CYS A 42 17.03 -0.41 3.53
N ILE A 43 17.90 0.52 3.91
CA ILE A 43 18.41 0.59 5.27
C ILE A 43 17.35 1.35 6.09
N PRO A 44 17.01 0.89 7.31
CA PRO A 44 16.05 1.59 8.16
C PRO A 44 16.37 3.07 8.30
N SER A 45 15.39 3.91 8.00
CA SER A 45 15.53 5.36 8.10
C SER A 45 15.63 5.75 9.58
N THR A 46 16.61 6.59 9.92
CA THR A 46 16.71 7.20 11.27
C THR A 46 15.91 8.49 11.39
N CYS A 47 14.98 8.75 10.48
CA CYS A 47 14.18 9.98 10.48
C CYS A 47 13.23 10.01 11.68
N GLN A 48 13.53 10.86 12.65
CA GLN A 48 12.71 11.05 13.86
C GLN A 48 11.54 12.03 13.67
N LYS A 49 11.43 12.67 12.50
CA LYS A 49 10.35 13.64 12.24
C LYS A 49 9.20 12.97 11.52
N THR A 50 7.99 13.17 12.03
CA THR A 50 6.75 12.81 11.34
C THR A 50 6.50 13.79 10.19
N PHE A 51 6.31 13.27 8.98
CA PHE A 51 6.12 14.06 7.75
C PHE A 51 4.78 14.81 7.74
N PHE A 52 3.70 14.14 8.17
CA PHE A 52 2.37 14.71 8.33
C PHE A 52 1.97 14.79 9.81
N PRO A 53 2.53 15.74 10.59
CA PRO A 53 2.38 15.76 12.05
C PRO A 53 0.96 16.12 12.54
N ASN A 54 0.11 16.64 11.66
CA ASN A 54 -1.24 17.14 12.01
C ASN A 54 -2.36 16.47 11.20
N VAL A 55 -2.06 15.39 10.46
CA VAL A 55 -3.10 14.63 9.76
C VAL A 55 -3.93 13.87 10.77
N THR A 56 -5.25 14.06 10.68
CA THR A 56 -6.26 13.31 11.47
C THR A 56 -6.94 12.25 10.62
N GLU A 57 -7.09 12.46 9.31
CA GLU A 57 -7.69 11.48 8.40
C GLU A 57 -6.70 11.09 7.29
N PHE A 58 -6.48 9.79 7.13
CA PHE A 58 -5.57 9.26 6.11
C PHE A 58 -6.24 8.15 5.30
N THR A 59 -6.35 8.35 3.99
CA THR A 59 -6.96 7.38 3.07
C THR A 59 -5.93 6.87 2.05
N VAL A 60 -5.76 5.56 1.98
CA VAL A 60 -4.96 4.87 0.95
C VAL A 60 -5.90 4.29 -0.10
N GLN A 61 -5.81 4.79 -1.32
CA GLN A 61 -6.57 4.29 -2.46
C GLN A 61 -5.76 3.24 -3.23
N ILE A 62 -6.40 2.10 -3.52
CA ILE A 62 -5.72 0.93 -4.09
C ILE A 62 -6.60 0.33 -5.18
N GLY A 63 -6.10 0.32 -6.41
CA GLY A 63 -6.71 -0.39 -7.52
C GLY A 63 -6.44 -1.90 -7.46
N GLU A 64 -7.20 -2.69 -8.21
CA GLU A 64 -7.07 -4.15 -8.21
C GLU A 64 -5.70 -4.67 -8.67
N ARG A 65 -4.98 -3.88 -9.46
CA ARG A 65 -3.62 -4.22 -9.92
C ARG A 65 -2.51 -3.79 -8.96
N ASP A 66 -2.84 -2.99 -7.95
CA ASP A 66 -1.86 -2.29 -7.09
C ASP A 66 -1.76 -2.89 -5.67
N TYR A 67 -2.33 -4.08 -5.40
CA TYR A 67 -2.31 -4.64 -4.04
C TYR A 67 -0.90 -4.85 -3.48
N SER A 68 0.03 -5.24 -4.34
CA SER A 68 1.46 -5.40 -4.05
C SER A 68 2.08 -4.12 -3.44
N ALA A 69 1.60 -2.94 -3.85
CA ALA A 69 2.07 -1.64 -3.37
C ALA A 69 1.93 -1.48 -1.85
N LEU A 70 0.88 -2.06 -1.25
CA LEU A 70 0.69 -2.05 0.20
C LEU A 70 1.86 -2.68 0.95
N THR A 71 2.38 -3.79 0.43
CA THR A 71 3.52 -4.49 1.04
C THR A 71 4.82 -3.76 0.74
N ARG A 72 4.96 -3.19 -0.47
CA ARG A 72 6.15 -2.41 -0.83
C ARG A 72 6.36 -1.17 0.02
N LEU A 73 5.32 -0.59 0.61
CA LEU A 73 5.50 0.51 1.57
C LEU A 73 6.45 0.13 2.71
N MET A 74 6.47 -1.14 3.10
CA MET A 74 7.36 -1.66 4.15
C MET A 74 8.79 -1.89 3.65
N ASP A 75 8.97 -2.20 2.37
CA ASP A 75 10.26 -2.45 1.74
C ASP A 75 11.20 -1.22 1.80
N TYR A 76 10.60 -0.03 1.85
CA TYR A 76 11.31 1.24 2.05
C TYR A 76 11.88 1.41 3.47
N SER A 77 11.59 0.50 4.40
CA SER A 77 12.10 0.54 5.78
C SER A 77 11.86 1.89 6.47
N VAL A 78 10.68 2.45 6.22
CA VAL A 78 10.14 3.65 6.87
C VAL A 78 9.00 3.21 7.78
N ASP A 79 9.01 3.65 9.03
CA ASP A 79 7.94 3.33 9.98
C ASP A 79 6.72 4.23 9.74
N ALA A 80 5.52 3.72 10.04
CA ALA A 80 4.29 4.50 9.89
C ALA A 80 4.31 5.82 10.70
N GLN A 81 5.00 5.84 11.84
CA GLN A 81 5.17 7.03 12.69
C GLN A 81 5.99 8.15 12.01
N THR A 82 6.87 7.79 11.07
CA THR A 82 7.60 8.75 10.24
C THR A 82 6.66 9.42 9.23
N LEU A 83 5.57 8.77 8.83
CA LEU A 83 4.56 9.37 7.93
C LEU A 83 3.54 10.20 8.70
N PHE A 84 2.92 9.65 9.74
CA PHE A 84 1.85 10.30 10.51
C PHE A 84 1.90 9.87 11.98
N SER A 85 1.33 10.69 12.87
CA SER A 85 1.21 10.33 14.28
C SER A 85 -0.02 9.47 14.50
N LEU A 86 0.17 8.19 14.85
CA LEU A 86 -0.93 7.24 15.10
C LEU A 86 -1.89 7.70 16.22
N ASP A 87 -1.40 8.51 17.17
CA ASP A 87 -2.21 9.06 18.26
C ASP A 87 -3.18 10.14 17.78
N LYS A 88 -2.82 10.87 16.71
CA LYS A 88 -3.65 11.95 16.13
C LYS A 88 -4.60 11.49 15.04
N ILE A 89 -4.40 10.30 14.48
CA ILE A 89 -5.28 9.76 13.44
C ILE A 89 -6.66 9.48 14.05
N GLU A 90 -7.69 10.17 13.60
CA GLU A 90 -9.09 9.90 13.94
C GLU A 90 -9.70 8.87 12.98
N LEU A 91 -9.21 8.82 11.73
CA LEU A 91 -9.67 7.88 10.72
C LEU A 91 -8.54 7.43 9.79
N PHE A 92 -8.28 6.13 9.76
CA PHE A 92 -7.41 5.49 8.78
C PHE A 92 -8.24 4.60 7.85
N ARG A 93 -8.21 4.88 6.56
CA ARG A 93 -9.05 4.22 5.58
C ARG A 93 -8.20 3.56 4.49
N VAL A 94 -8.48 2.28 4.23
CA VAL A 94 -8.00 1.60 3.03
C VAL A 94 -9.17 1.47 2.08
N HIS A 95 -9.12 2.18 0.96
CA HIS A 95 -10.18 2.23 -0.05
C HIS A 95 -9.76 1.42 -1.28
N PHE A 96 -10.41 0.28 -1.47
CA PHE A 96 -10.24 -0.59 -2.62
C PHE A 96 -11.14 -0.10 -3.76
N ILE A 97 -10.53 0.24 -4.89
CA ILE A 97 -11.19 0.74 -6.09
C ILE A 97 -11.20 -0.39 -7.11
N SER A 98 -12.38 -0.88 -7.44
CA SER A 98 -12.59 -1.86 -8.49
C SER A 98 -12.81 -1.16 -9.82
N THR A 99 -11.99 -1.48 -10.82
CA THR A 99 -12.20 -1.01 -12.20
C THR A 99 -13.18 -1.95 -12.89
N ILE A 100 -14.47 -1.80 -12.60
CA ILE A 100 -15.53 -2.56 -13.25
C ILE A 100 -16.19 -1.68 -14.32
N GLU A 101 -15.72 -1.83 -15.56
CA GLU A 101 -16.61 -1.86 -16.74
C GLU A 101 -16.96 -3.32 -17.13
N THR A 102 -16.53 -4.31 -16.36
CA THR A 102 -16.66 -5.75 -16.66
C THR A 102 -17.83 -6.49 -15.99
N GLN A 103 -18.76 -5.79 -15.33
CA GLN A 103 -19.98 -6.43 -14.76
C GLN A 103 -21.23 -6.33 -15.65
N LEU A 104 -21.10 -5.89 -16.92
CA LEU A 104 -22.25 -5.86 -17.83
C LEU A 104 -22.63 -7.22 -18.44
N ARG A 105 -21.94 -8.33 -18.16
CA ARG A 105 -22.40 -9.66 -18.59
C ARG A 105 -22.07 -10.76 -17.57
N GLY A 106 -23.09 -11.12 -16.79
CA GLY A 106 -23.43 -12.50 -16.44
C GLY A 106 -22.34 -13.41 -15.85
N SER A 107 -22.54 -13.78 -14.58
CA SER A 107 -22.42 -15.18 -14.12
C SER A 107 -21.12 -15.92 -14.48
N CYS A 108 -20.08 -15.77 -13.67
CA CYS A 108 -19.35 -16.85 -13.00
C CYS A 108 -18.10 -16.21 -12.37
N PHE A 109 -17.91 -16.30 -11.04
CA PHE A 109 -16.65 -15.90 -10.40
C PHE A 109 -15.50 -16.64 -11.10
N THR A 110 -14.67 -15.93 -11.84
CA THR A 110 -13.51 -16.52 -12.50
C THR A 110 -12.48 -16.91 -11.43
N GLN A 111 -11.66 -17.91 -11.72
CA GLN A 111 -10.58 -18.33 -10.81
C GLN A 111 -9.64 -17.16 -10.47
N GLU A 112 -9.49 -16.21 -11.40
CA GLU A 112 -8.72 -14.97 -11.26
C GLU A 112 -9.25 -14.08 -10.13
N GLU A 113 -10.56 -13.86 -10.00
CA GLU A 113 -11.12 -13.06 -8.90
C GLU A 113 -10.85 -13.69 -7.52
N ARG A 114 -10.89 -15.03 -7.43
CA ARG A 114 -10.54 -15.74 -6.19
C ARG A 114 -9.05 -15.59 -5.87
N PHE A 115 -8.19 -15.61 -6.88
CA PHE A 115 -6.76 -15.35 -6.71
C PHE A 115 -6.50 -13.92 -6.26
N SER A 116 -7.18 -12.93 -6.85
CA SER A 116 -7.11 -11.52 -6.45
C SER A 116 -7.46 -11.36 -4.98
N ARG A 117 -8.57 -11.94 -4.49
CA ARG A 117 -8.94 -11.85 -3.05
C ARG A 117 -7.87 -12.44 -2.13
N LYS A 118 -7.28 -13.59 -2.47
CA LYS A 118 -6.21 -14.21 -1.67
C LYS A 118 -4.96 -13.34 -1.67
N ARG A 119 -4.58 -12.80 -2.83
CA ARG A 119 -3.46 -11.86 -3.01
C ARG A 119 -3.67 -10.61 -2.15
N THR A 120 -4.83 -9.96 -2.27
CA THR A 120 -5.22 -8.79 -1.47
C THR A 120 -5.13 -9.10 0.03
N SER A 121 -5.62 -10.26 0.46
CA SER A 121 -5.62 -10.64 1.88
C SER A 121 -4.22 -10.66 2.49
N LYS A 122 -3.23 -11.24 1.80
CA LYS A 122 -1.84 -11.28 2.28
C LYS A 122 -1.23 -9.88 2.35
N HIS A 123 -1.30 -9.11 1.25
CA HIS A 123 -0.69 -7.77 1.21
C HIS A 123 -1.33 -6.82 2.23
N LEU A 124 -2.65 -6.90 2.38
CA LEU A 124 -3.38 -6.13 3.38
C LEU A 124 -3.02 -6.54 4.80
N GLN A 125 -2.89 -7.85 5.08
CA GLN A 125 -2.51 -8.30 6.42
C GLN A 125 -1.12 -7.78 6.80
N ASN A 126 -0.16 -7.82 5.88
CA ASN A 126 1.18 -7.29 6.13
C ASN A 126 1.15 -5.77 6.36
N PHE A 127 0.44 -5.05 5.51
CA PHE A 127 0.27 -3.60 5.65
C PHE A 127 -0.40 -3.20 6.97
N LYS A 128 -1.43 -3.94 7.39
CA LYS A 128 -2.10 -3.73 8.69
C LYS A 128 -1.13 -3.87 9.87
N LYS A 129 -0.24 -4.86 9.81
CA LYS A 129 0.81 -5.04 10.83
C LYS A 129 1.78 -3.85 10.83
N TRP A 130 2.22 -3.41 9.65
CA TRP A 130 3.15 -2.28 9.52
C TRP A 130 2.59 -0.95 10.02
N ILE A 131 1.33 -0.61 9.68
CA ILE A 131 0.71 0.61 10.23
C ILE A 131 0.32 0.47 11.71
N GLY A 132 0.41 -0.73 12.29
CA GLY A 132 0.01 -0.98 13.67
C GLY A 132 -1.49 -0.82 13.89
N THR A 133 -2.34 -1.42 13.05
CA THR A 133 -3.81 -1.30 13.17
C THR A 133 -4.37 -1.68 14.53
N ALA A 134 -3.66 -2.51 15.31
CA ALA A 134 -4.02 -2.84 16.68
C ALA A 134 -4.17 -1.58 17.56
N ASN A 135 -3.38 -0.54 17.31
CA ASN A 135 -3.42 0.73 18.05
C ASN A 135 -4.53 1.68 17.54
N LEU A 136 -5.03 1.46 16.31
CA LEU A 136 -6.09 2.28 15.72
C LEU A 136 -7.48 1.86 16.21
N GLY A 137 -7.71 0.56 16.43
CA GLY A 137 -9.01 0.05 16.87
C GLY A 137 -10.13 0.40 15.87
N GLU A 138 -11.19 1.03 16.35
CA GLU A 138 -12.34 1.47 15.53
C GLU A 138 -12.00 2.58 14.53
N ARG A 139 -10.87 3.27 14.71
CA ARG A 139 -10.39 4.33 13.81
C ARG A 139 -9.91 3.77 12.46
N TYR A 140 -9.72 2.46 12.35
CA TYR A 140 -9.35 1.81 11.09
C TYR A 140 -10.56 1.24 10.35
N CYS A 141 -10.72 1.57 9.07
CA CYS A 141 -11.76 0.98 8.23
C CYS A 141 -11.25 0.57 6.84
N GLN A 142 -11.96 -0.39 6.24
CA GLN A 142 -11.79 -0.80 4.85
C GLN A 142 -13.05 -0.43 4.08
N GLN A 143 -12.87 0.18 2.92
CA GLN A 143 -13.95 0.54 2.01
C GLN A 143 -13.74 -0.11 0.65
N TYR A 144 -14.83 -0.45 -0.01
CA TYR A 144 -14.83 -1.09 -1.33
C TYR A 144 -15.77 -0.28 -2.22
N SER A 145 -15.32 0.07 -3.43
CA SER A 145 -16.11 0.78 -4.44
C SER A 145 -15.88 0.19 -5.82
#